data_AF-A0A954MG19-F1
#
_entry.id   AF-A0A954MG19-F1
#
_cell.length_a   1.000
_cell.length_b   1.000
_cell.length_c   1.000
_cell.angle_alpha   90.00
_cell.angle_beta   90.00
_cell.angle_gamma   90.00
#
_symmetry.space_group_name_H-M   'P 1'
#
loop_
_entity.id
_entity.type
_entity.pdbx_description
1 polymer ?
#
loop_
_entity_poly.entity_id
_entity_poly.type
_entity_poly.pdbx_seq_one_letter_code
_entity_poly.pdbx_strand_id
1 'polypeptide(L)'
;MLLTPEQEQIGKDNFHEVVGISRRDFMKSAAAAGTGLGALYFGYEKLKGKPVRTAFIGTGDEGNVLINEHPTDYMDIVAIADLRPANRERTFKGSHPVARRGLNKVLGSKAKDVRVF
;
A
#
# COMPACT_ATOMS: atom_id res chain seq x y z
N MET A 1 -8.08 -32.27 37.43
CA MET A 1 -7.37 -33.30 36.66
C MET A 1 -5.98 -32.72 36.37
N LEU A 2 -4.92 -33.30 36.91
CA LEU A 2 -3.54 -32.84 36.70
C LEU A 2 -2.96 -33.70 35.57
N LEU A 3 -2.54 -33.06 34.48
CA LEU A 3 -1.86 -33.74 33.38
C LEU A 3 -0.51 -34.26 33.88
N THR A 4 -0.07 -35.42 33.38
CA THR A 4 1.31 -35.84 33.60
C THR A 4 2.26 -34.96 32.78
N PRO A 5 3.54 -34.84 33.16
CA PRO A 5 4.53 -34.09 32.37
C PRO A 5 4.60 -34.55 30.90
N GLU A 6 4.42 -35.84 30.64
CA GLU A 6 4.39 -36.41 29.28
C GLU A 6 3.15 -35.98 28.50
N GLN A 7 1.98 -35.96 29.13
CA GLN A 7 0.75 -35.49 28.48
C GLN A 7 0.81 -33.99 28.15
N GLU A 8 1.43 -33.18 29.02
CA GLU A 8 1.69 -31.77 28.71
C GLU A 8 2.64 -31.62 27.53
N GLN A 9 3.68 -32.46 27.45
CA GLN A 9 4.64 -32.41 26.35
C GLN A 9 3.99 -32.82 25.03
N ILE A 10 3.21 -33.91 25.00
CA ILE A 10 2.45 -34.35 23.82
C ILE A 10 1.49 -33.24 23.36
N GLY A 11 0.82 -32.55 24.28
CA GLY A 11 -0.07 -31.45 23.94
C GLY A 11 0.66 -30.26 23.31
N LYS A 12 1.85 -29.92 23.83
CA LYS A 12 2.71 -28.87 23.24
C LYS A 12 3.21 -29.27 21.86
N ASP A 13 3.68 -30.50 21.69
CA ASP A 13 4.23 -30.99 20.43
C ASP A 13 3.15 -31.00 19.34
N ASN A 14 1.95 -31.52 19.64
CA ASN A 14 0.81 -31.49 18.74
C ASN A 14 0.42 -30.05 18.35
N PHE A 15 0.41 -29.12 19.30
CA PHE A 15 0.10 -27.71 19.02
C PHE A 15 1.16 -27.08 18.11
N HIS A 16 2.45 -27.33 18.38
CA HIS A 16 3.54 -26.81 17.56
C HIS A 16 3.53 -27.40 16.15
N GLU A 17 3.18 -28.68 16.00
CA GLU A 17 3.04 -29.34 14.70
C GLU A 17 1.91 -28.72 13.86
N VAL A 18 0.73 -28.50 14.45
CA VAL A 18 -0.43 -27.93 13.74
C VAL A 18 -0.23 -26.46 13.39
N VAL A 19 0.34 -25.67 14.32
CA VAL A 19 0.52 -24.22 14.12
C VAL A 19 1.72 -23.93 13.21
N GLY A 20 2.71 -24.83 13.18
CA GLY A 20 3.93 -24.74 12.38
C GLY A 20 4.87 -23.61 12.84
N ILE A 21 4.45 -22.36 12.65
CA ILE A 21 5.16 -21.16 13.10
C ILE A 21 4.27 -20.41 14.08
N SER A 22 4.70 -20.29 15.33
CA SER A 22 3.99 -19.44 16.29
C SER A 22 4.18 -17.96 15.95
N ARG A 23 3.23 -17.10 16.38
CA ARG A 23 3.37 -15.64 16.24
C ARG A 23 4.69 -15.12 16.82
N ARG A 24 5.17 -15.69 17.92
CA ARG A 24 6.44 -15.30 18.55
C ARG A 24 7.63 -15.68 17.68
N ASP A 25 7.60 -16.87 17.09
CA ASP A 25 8.65 -17.33 16.19
C ASP A 25 8.67 -16.50 14.91
N PHE A 26 7.50 -16.19 14.35
CA PHE A 26 7.35 -15.28 13.23
C PHE A 26 7.93 -13.88 13.53
N MET A 27 7.67 -13.33 14.72
CA MET A 27 8.20 -12.02 15.09
C MET A 27 9.71 -12.05 15.33
N LYS A 28 10.25 -13.11 15.93
CA LYS A 28 11.70 -13.30 16.08
C LYS A 28 12.38 -13.48 14.73
N SER A 29 11.80 -14.28 13.84
CA SER A 29 12.31 -14.47 12.48
C SER A 29 12.18 -13.19 11.66
N ALA A 30 11.10 -12.42 11.81
CA ALA A 30 10.94 -11.13 11.13
C ALA A 30 11.97 -10.10 11.60
N ALA A 31 12.26 -10.07 12.91
CA ALA A 31 13.31 -9.23 13.46
C ALA A 31 14.72 -9.63 12.95
N ALA A 32 14.97 -10.94 12.77
CA ALA A 32 16.26 -11.45 12.30
C ALA A 32 16.44 -11.36 10.77
N ALA A 33 15.38 -11.61 9.99
CA ALA A 33 15.40 -11.64 8.53
C ALA A 33 15.27 -10.26 7.88
N GLY A 34 14.89 -9.24 8.66
CA GLY A 34 14.76 -7.86 8.18
C GLY A 34 13.46 -7.62 7.39
N THR A 35 13.41 -6.49 6.69
CA THR A 35 12.22 -6.06 5.94
C THR A 35 11.92 -7.00 4.77
N GLY A 36 10.71 -7.60 4.77
CA GLY A 36 10.22 -8.42 3.66
C GLY A 36 9.64 -9.77 4.06
N LEU A 37 9.91 -10.29 5.28
CA LEU A 37 9.38 -11.59 5.72
C LEU A 37 7.85 -11.61 5.76
N GLY A 38 7.21 -10.50 6.14
CA GLY A 38 5.75 -10.38 6.09
C GLY A 38 5.21 -10.44 4.66
N ALA A 39 5.86 -9.75 3.72
CA ALA A 39 5.45 -9.81 2.31
C ALA A 39 5.56 -11.23 1.76
N LEU A 40 6.65 -11.95 2.06
CA LEU A 40 6.83 -13.35 1.67
C LEU A 40 5.79 -14.27 2.32
N TYR A 41 5.54 -14.12 3.62
CA TYR A 41 4.58 -14.94 4.36
C TYR A 41 3.14 -14.75 3.87
N PHE A 42 2.72 -13.51 3.61
CA PHE A 42 1.40 -13.21 3.07
C PHE A 42 1.30 -13.35 1.54
N GLY A 43 2.37 -13.79 0.88
CA GLY A 43 2.39 -13.97 -0.57
C GLY A 43 2.24 -12.67 -1.36
N TYR A 44 2.58 -11.52 -0.77
CA TYR A 44 2.56 -10.24 -1.45
C TYR A 44 3.70 -10.16 -2.45
N GLU A 45 3.34 -9.96 -3.71
CA GLU A 45 4.27 -9.72 -4.80
C GLU A 45 4.02 -8.37 -5.45
N LYS A 46 5.03 -7.83 -6.15
CA LYS A 46 4.87 -6.63 -6.96
C LYS A 46 3.81 -6.90 -8.03
N LEU A 47 3.00 -5.90 -8.34
CA LEU A 47 2.01 -5.99 -9.42
C LEU A 47 2.70 -6.42 -10.72
N LYS A 48 2.26 -7.55 -11.27
CA LYS A 48 2.71 -8.05 -12.57
C LYS A 48 1.86 -7.43 -13.68
N GLY A 49 2.50 -6.73 -14.61
CA GLY A 49 1.83 -6.10 -15.74
C GLY A 49 1.70 -4.58 -15.60
N LYS A 50 0.64 -4.01 -16.17
CA LYS A 50 0.43 -2.55 -16.17
C LYS A 50 -0.19 -2.10 -14.84
N PRO A 51 0.16 -0.90 -14.34
CA PRO A 51 -0.52 -0.30 -13.19
C PRO A 51 -2.04 -0.20 -13.41
N VAL A 52 -2.79 -0.24 -12.31
CA VAL A 52 -4.25 -0.13 -12.34
C VAL A 52 -4.63 1.27 -12.80
N ARG A 53 -5.51 1.36 -13.80
CA ARG A 53 -6.03 2.64 -14.28
C ARG A 53 -6.98 3.20 -13.22
N THR A 54 -6.61 4.34 -12.65
CA THR A 54 -7.30 4.94 -11.51
C THR A 54 -7.81 6.33 -11.87
N ALA A 55 -9.00 6.67 -11.35
CA ALA A 55 -9.55 8.02 -11.41
C ALA A 55 -9.78 8.55 -10.00
N PHE A 56 -9.57 9.85 -9.81
CA PHE A 56 -9.84 10.53 -8.54
C PHE A 56 -11.07 11.44 -8.68
N ILE A 57 -12.02 11.31 -7.75
CA ILE A 57 -13.21 12.16 -7.67
C ILE A 57 -13.10 12.99 -6.40
N GLY A 58 -13.10 14.31 -6.56
CA GLY A 58 -12.76 15.26 -5.51
C GLY A 58 -11.26 15.48 -5.45
N THR A 59 -10.81 16.62 -5.96
CA THR A 59 -9.42 17.09 -5.93
C THR A 59 -9.28 18.33 -5.06
N GLY A 60 -9.90 18.28 -3.88
CA GLY A 60 -9.71 19.23 -2.80
C GLY A 60 -8.33 19.12 -2.15
N ASP A 61 -8.21 19.51 -0.89
CA ASP A 61 -6.92 19.53 -0.19
C ASP A 61 -6.41 18.12 0.08
N GLU A 62 -7.24 17.27 0.70
CA GLU A 62 -6.91 15.85 0.95
C GLU A 62 -6.68 15.08 -0.36
N GLY A 63 -7.58 15.26 -1.34
CA GLY A 63 -7.46 14.62 -2.65
C GLY A 63 -6.14 14.94 -3.34
N ASN A 64 -5.68 16.20 -3.29
CA ASN A 64 -4.38 16.56 -3.85
C ASN A 64 -3.21 15.93 -3.09
N VAL A 65 -3.30 15.73 -1.78
CA VAL A 65 -2.24 15.00 -1.05
C VAL A 65 -2.17 13.56 -1.52
N LEU A 66 -3.30 12.86 -1.56
CA LEU A 66 -3.36 11.45 -1.97
C LEU A 66 -2.94 11.24 -3.42
N ILE A 67 -3.36 12.12 -4.32
CA ILE A 67 -2.97 12.10 -5.73
C ILE A 67 -1.45 12.27 -5.87
N ASN A 68 -0.78 13.06 -5.03
CA ASN A 68 0.66 13.28 -5.14
C ASN A 68 1.49 12.14 -4.53
N GLU A 69 0.93 11.40 -3.58
CA GLU A 69 1.59 10.29 -2.88
C GLU A 69 1.16 8.90 -3.37
N HIS A 70 0.37 8.83 -4.45
CA HIS A 70 -0.03 7.55 -5.02
C HIS A 70 1.18 6.72 -5.48
N PRO A 71 1.14 5.39 -5.32
CA PRO A 71 2.23 4.53 -5.77
C PRO A 71 2.16 4.35 -7.30
N THR A 72 3.02 5.06 -8.03
CA THR A 72 3.07 5.06 -9.52
C THR A 72 3.34 3.69 -10.13
N ASP A 73 4.00 2.80 -9.39
CA ASP A 73 4.23 1.40 -9.78
C ASP A 73 2.93 0.55 -9.79
N TYR A 74 1.88 1.01 -9.11
CA TYR A 74 0.64 0.25 -8.91
C TYR A 74 -0.58 0.98 -9.46
N MET A 75 -0.54 2.31 -9.57
CA MET A 75 -1.65 3.14 -10.05
C MET A 75 -1.21 4.04 -11.20
N ASP A 76 -1.95 3.97 -12.31
CA ASP A 76 -1.85 4.87 -13.46
C ASP A 76 -3.05 5.82 -13.43
N ILE A 77 -2.82 7.08 -13.09
CA ILE A 77 -3.89 8.07 -13.01
C ILE A 77 -4.31 8.46 -14.42
N VAL A 78 -5.54 8.14 -14.80
CA VAL A 78 -6.05 8.39 -16.16
C VAL A 78 -7.12 9.48 -16.20
N ALA A 79 -7.70 9.84 -15.06
CA ALA A 79 -8.70 10.89 -14.98
C ALA A 79 -8.78 11.53 -13.58
N ILE A 80 -9.23 12.78 -13.54
CA ILE A 80 -9.67 13.47 -12.33
C ILE A 80 -11.06 14.09 -12.56
N ALA A 81 -11.82 14.26 -11.48
CA ALA A 81 -13.07 15.01 -11.47
C ALA A 81 -13.15 15.89 -10.23
N ASP A 82 -13.53 17.15 -10.38
CA ASP A 82 -13.88 18.02 -9.26
C ASP A 82 -14.87 19.10 -9.70
N LEU A 83 -15.82 19.43 -8.83
CA LEU A 83 -16.83 20.45 -9.11
C LEU A 83 -16.21 21.84 -9.36
N ARG A 84 -15.10 22.15 -8.69
CA ARG A 84 -14.49 23.48 -8.71
C ARG A 84 -13.38 23.54 -9.77
N PRO A 85 -13.47 24.44 -10.78
CA PRO A 85 -12.41 24.65 -11.77
C PRO A 85 -11.02 24.87 -11.16
N ALA A 86 -10.94 25.67 -10.09
CA ALA A 86 -9.68 25.96 -9.41
C ALA A 86 -9.02 24.72 -8.80
N ASN A 87 -9.80 23.74 -8.32
CA ASN A 87 -9.26 22.49 -7.79
C ASN A 87 -8.65 21.63 -8.89
N ARG A 88 -9.32 21.54 -10.04
CA ARG A 88 -8.81 20.81 -11.22
C ARG A 88 -7.50 21.40 -11.71
N GLU A 89 -7.42 22.72 -11.84
CA GLU A 89 -6.18 23.42 -12.23
C GLU A 89 -5.05 23.22 -11.22
N ARG A 90 -5.35 23.38 -9.94
CA ARG A 90 -4.41 23.18 -8.83
C ARG A 90 -3.86 21.76 -8.81
N THR A 91 -4.63 20.76 -9.20
CA THR A 91 -4.16 19.37 -9.28
C THR A 91 -3.04 19.16 -10.28
N PHE A 92 -2.97 19.96 -11.34
CA PHE A 92 -1.83 19.90 -12.27
C PHE A 92 -0.67 20.79 -11.84
N LYS A 93 -0.95 22.02 -11.40
CA LYS A 93 0.09 23.01 -11.06
C LYS A 93 0.74 22.81 -9.69
N GLY A 94 -0.01 22.24 -8.77
CA GLY A 94 0.34 22.16 -7.36
C GLY A 94 0.04 23.44 -6.58
N SER A 95 0.04 23.33 -5.26
CA SER A 95 -0.13 24.45 -4.32
C SER A 95 0.78 24.36 -3.10
N HIS A 96 1.59 23.32 -2.99
CA HIS A 96 2.53 23.15 -1.89
C HIS A 96 3.77 22.38 -2.37
N PRO A 97 5.01 22.82 -2.03
CA PRO A 97 6.23 22.26 -2.59
C PRO A 97 6.46 20.78 -2.27
N VAL A 98 5.87 20.29 -1.17
CA VAL A 98 6.02 18.90 -0.66
C VAL A 98 4.72 18.08 -0.85
N ALA A 99 3.65 18.41 -0.13
CA ALA A 99 2.43 17.59 -0.09
C ALA A 99 1.50 17.72 -1.31
N ARG A 100 1.54 18.84 -2.05
CA ARG A 100 0.62 19.11 -3.18
C ARG A 100 1.42 19.66 -4.36
N ARG A 101 2.36 18.84 -4.84
CA ARG A 101 3.36 19.16 -5.88
C ARG A 101 2.76 19.41 -7.26
N GLY A 102 1.62 18.79 -7.54
CA GLY A 102 0.93 18.85 -8.83
C GLY A 102 1.34 17.71 -9.76
N LEU A 103 0.38 17.23 -10.55
CA LEU A 103 0.57 16.11 -11.47
C LEU A 103 1.65 16.39 -12.52
N ASN A 104 1.85 17.65 -12.93
CA ASN A 104 2.94 18.00 -13.86
C ASN A 104 4.31 17.65 -13.29
N LYS A 105 4.49 17.78 -11.97
CA LYS A 105 5.74 17.44 -11.29
C LYS A 105 5.83 15.94 -10.97
N VAL A 106 4.71 15.31 -10.61
CA VAL A 106 4.68 13.89 -10.20
C VAL A 106 4.73 12.93 -11.39
N LEU A 107 3.97 13.21 -12.46
CA LEU A 107 3.84 12.35 -13.64
C LEU A 107 4.67 12.81 -14.83
N GLY A 108 5.20 14.03 -14.79
CA GLY A 108 5.94 14.62 -15.92
C GLY A 108 5.08 14.69 -17.17
N SER A 109 5.62 14.20 -18.30
CA SER A 109 4.94 14.25 -19.60
C SER A 109 3.63 13.47 -19.65
N LYS A 110 3.42 12.49 -18.78
CA LYS A 110 2.18 11.70 -18.70
C LYS A 110 1.00 12.49 -18.13
N ALA A 111 1.25 13.61 -17.44
CA ALA A 111 0.18 14.45 -16.89
C ALA A 111 -0.79 14.94 -17.98
N LYS A 112 -0.31 15.12 -19.22
CA LYS A 112 -1.13 15.55 -20.37
C LYS A 112 -2.19 14.53 -20.80
N ASP A 113 -1.99 13.26 -20.45
CA ASP A 113 -2.88 12.16 -20.83
C ASP A 113 -4.03 11.98 -19.82
N VAL A 114 -3.97 12.69 -18.69
CA VAL A 114 -4.99 12.67 -17.62
C VAL A 114 -6.20 13.48 -18.06
N ARG A 115 -7.36 12.82 -18.15
CA ARG A 115 -8.62 13.47 -18.52
C ARG A 115 -9.20 14.24 -17.35
N VAL A 116 -9.83 15.37 -17.64
CA VAL A 116 -10.46 16.24 -16.62
C VAL A 116 -11.96 16.26 -16.85
N PHE A 117 -12.72 15.99 -15.79
CA PHE A 117 -14.17 16.05 -15.74
C PHE A 117 -14.64 17.12 -14.75
#